data_AF-A0A8S0UAR9-F1
#
_entry.id   AF-A0A8S0UAR9-F1
#
_cell.length_a   1.000
_cell.length_b   1.000
_cell.length_c   1.000
_cell.angle_alpha   90.00
_cell.angle_beta   90.00
_cell.angle_gamma   90.00
#
_symmetry.space_group_name_H-M   'P 1'
#
loop_
_entity.id
_entity.type
_entity.pdbx_description
1 polymer ?
#
loop_
_entity_poly.entity_id
_entity_poly.type
_entity_poly.pdbx_seq_one_letter_code
_entity_poly.pdbx_strand_id
1 'polypeptide(L)'
;MECRAAASAMVAASSPSFLSPICSPTGSFSSSPPPGTIVSPCAACKILRRRCVDKCVLAPYFPPSEPLKFTIAHRIFGASNIIKLLQVS
;
A
#
# COMPACT_ATOMS: atom_id res chain seq x y z
N MET A 1 -12.58 13.98 -13.10
CA MET A 1 -13.34 14.56 -11.98
C MET A 1 -12.37 14.85 -10.86
N GLU A 2 -11.65 15.97 -10.96
CA GLU A 2 -11.68 16.86 -9.79
C GLU A 2 -12.99 17.63 -9.88
N CYS A 3 -13.54 18.04 -8.75
CA CYS A 3 -14.37 19.24 -8.71
C CYS A 3 -13.55 20.28 -7.94
N ARG A 4 -12.44 20.78 -8.52
CA ARG A 4 -12.23 22.07 -9.22
C ARG A 4 -12.57 23.31 -8.37
N ALA A 5 -11.77 24.37 -8.38
CA ALA A 5 -11.56 25.19 -9.58
C ALA A 5 -10.25 26.01 -9.62
N ALA A 6 -9.86 26.33 -10.86
CA ALA A 6 -9.07 27.49 -11.35
C ALA A 6 -7.65 27.67 -10.75
N ALA A 7 -6.60 27.47 -11.56
CA ALA A 7 -5.91 28.54 -12.32
C ALA A 7 -5.32 29.59 -11.35
N SER A 8 -4.02 29.84 -11.23
CA SER A 8 -3.05 30.12 -12.29
C SER A 8 -1.68 30.43 -11.66
N ALA A 9 -0.65 30.36 -12.49
CA ALA A 9 0.55 31.21 -12.49
C ALA A 9 1.65 30.99 -11.43
N MET A 10 2.70 30.33 -11.91
CA MET A 10 4.11 30.65 -11.71
C MET A 10 4.42 32.17 -11.56
N VAL A 11 5.12 32.58 -10.49
CA VAL A 11 6.38 33.35 -10.58
C VAL A 11 7.03 33.58 -9.20
N ALA A 12 8.32 33.23 -9.16
CA ALA A 12 9.44 33.68 -8.34
C ALA A 12 9.22 34.14 -6.88
N ALA A 13 9.82 33.39 -5.95
CA ALA A 13 10.52 33.97 -4.81
C ALA A 13 11.69 33.08 -4.39
N SER A 14 12.89 33.57 -4.65
CA SER A 14 14.14 33.49 -3.88
C SER A 14 14.21 32.53 -2.67
N SER A 15 15.23 31.65 -2.70
CA SER A 15 15.81 30.77 -1.65
C SER A 15 15.67 31.23 -0.18
N PRO A 16 15.58 30.34 0.83
CA PRO A 16 16.61 29.31 1.07
C PRO A 16 16.15 27.94 1.65
N SER A 17 16.90 26.89 1.31
CA SER A 17 17.12 25.68 2.12
C SER A 17 15.88 24.91 2.62
N PHE A 18 15.21 24.16 1.75
CA PHE A 18 14.46 22.99 2.23
C PHE A 18 15.35 21.76 2.07
N LEU A 19 15.84 21.25 3.20
CA LEU A 19 16.48 19.95 3.29
C LEU A 19 15.61 18.93 2.55
N SER A 20 16.13 18.40 1.45
CA SER A 20 15.54 17.28 0.74
C SER A 20 15.34 16.12 1.73
N PRO A 21 14.15 15.50 1.81
CA PRO A 21 14.06 14.20 2.44
C PRO A 21 14.83 13.23 1.55
N ILE A 22 15.99 12.79 2.01
CA ILE A 22 16.68 11.64 1.45
C ILE A 22 15.77 10.44 1.70
N CYS A 23 14.97 10.07 0.70
CA CYS A 23 14.31 8.78 0.67
C CYS A 23 15.32 7.78 0.10
N SER A 24 16.26 7.36 0.93
CA SER A 24 16.99 6.11 0.71
C SER A 24 16.04 4.96 1.05
N PRO A 25 15.73 4.05 0.12
CA PRO A 25 15.10 2.79 0.50
C PRO A 25 16.19 1.90 1.08
N THR A 26 16.55 2.11 2.35
CA THR A 26 17.32 1.12 3.10
C THR A 26 16.34 0.02 3.51
N GLY A 27 16.15 -0.93 2.59
CA GLY A 27 15.46 -2.18 2.86
C GLY A 27 16.28 -2.99 3.86
N SER A 28 15.99 -2.79 5.15
CA SER A 28 16.46 -3.64 6.22
C SER A 28 15.25 -4.33 6.85
N PHE A 29 15.15 -5.61 6.53
CA PHE A 29 14.21 -6.55 7.11
C PHE A 29 14.58 -6.76 8.58
N SER A 30 13.65 -6.44 9.49
CA SER A 30 13.24 -7.27 10.63
C SER A 30 12.76 -6.43 11.82
N SER A 31 11.51 -6.73 12.21
CA SER A 31 10.96 -6.68 13.56
C SER A 31 10.49 -5.33 14.12
N SER A 32 9.17 -5.13 14.02
CA SER A 32 8.31 -4.17 14.73
C SER A 32 8.29 -2.73 14.17
N PRO A 33 7.29 -2.35 13.36
CA PRO A 33 7.12 -0.96 12.95
C PRO A 33 6.68 -0.08 14.14
N PRO A 34 7.17 1.17 14.26
CA PRO A 34 6.75 2.10 15.29
C PRO A 34 5.28 2.52 15.08
N PRO A 35 4.53 2.81 16.17
CA PRO A 35 3.14 3.25 16.08
C PRO A 35 3.09 4.63 15.43
N GLY A 36 2.72 4.67 14.15
CA GLY A 36 2.63 5.91 13.37
C GLY A 36 3.10 5.79 11.92
N THR A 37 3.73 4.68 11.54
CA THR A 37 4.05 4.42 10.13
C THR A 37 2.76 4.08 9.39
N ILE A 38 2.44 4.80 8.32
CA ILE A 38 1.27 4.47 7.47
C ILE A 38 1.55 3.11 6.82
N VAL A 39 1.06 2.04 7.45
CA VAL A 39 1.17 0.69 6.91
C VAL A 39 0.22 0.61 5.71
N SER A 40 0.79 0.64 4.50
CA SER A 40 0.01 0.42 3.28
C SER A 40 -0.63 -0.97 3.35
N PRO A 41 -1.96 -1.12 3.18
CA PRO A 41 -2.58 -2.43 3.21
C PRO A 41 -2.07 -3.30 2.06
N CYS A 42 -1.99 -4.62 2.29
CA CYS A 42 -1.66 -5.56 1.22
C CYS A 42 -2.70 -5.51 0.10
N ALA A 43 -2.35 -6.00 -1.09
CA ALA A 43 -3.23 -5.94 -2.27
C ALA A 43 -4.60 -6.57 -1.99
N ALA A 44 -4.62 -7.71 -1.29
CA ALA A 44 -5.85 -8.38 -0.90
C ALA A 44 -6.72 -7.52 0.02
N CYS A 45 -6.15 -6.99 1.10
CA CYS A 45 -6.89 -6.15 2.05
C CYS A 45 -7.40 -4.85 1.42
N LYS A 46 -6.63 -4.28 0.49
CA LYS A 46 -7.04 -3.11 -0.29
C LYS A 46 -8.26 -3.39 -1.15
N ILE A 47 -8.28 -4.51 -1.88
CA ILE A 47 -9.39 -4.88 -2.77
C ILE A 47 -10.62 -5.33 -1.98
N LEU A 48 -10.42 -6.07 -0.88
CA LEU A 48 -11.49 -6.50 0.02
C LEU A 48 -12.00 -5.37 0.93
N ARG A 49 -11.38 -4.19 0.90
CA ARG A 49 -11.69 -3.04 1.77
C ARG A 49 -11.73 -3.40 3.27
N ARG A 50 -10.87 -4.32 3.70
CA ARG A 50 -10.74 -4.74 5.11
C ARG A 50 -9.46 -4.20 5.74
N ARG A 51 -9.41 -4.13 7.07
CA ARG A 51 -8.21 -3.74 7.81
C ARG A 51 -7.09 -4.75 7.55
N CYS A 52 -5.92 -4.28 7.13
CA CYS A 52 -4.70 -5.07 7.09
C CYS A 52 -4.01 -4.96 8.45
N VAL A 53 -3.77 -6.09 9.12
CA VAL A 53 -3.09 -6.17 10.42
C VAL A 53 -1.66 -6.69 10.24
N ASP A 54 -0.78 -6.48 11.21
CA ASP A 54 0.64 -6.87 11.14
C ASP A 54 0.86 -8.37 10.86
N LYS A 55 -0.08 -9.23 11.28
CA LYS A 55 -0.06 -10.69 11.04
C LYS A 55 -1.04 -11.13 9.95
N CYS A 56 -1.20 -10.33 8.90
CA CYS A 56 -2.12 -10.67 7.81
C CYS A 56 -1.62 -11.88 7.01
N VAL A 57 -2.37 -12.99 7.04
CA VAL A 57 -2.06 -14.21 6.27
C VAL A 57 -1.99 -13.99 4.76
N LEU A 58 -2.62 -12.93 4.24
CA LEU A 58 -2.62 -12.60 2.81
C LEU A 58 -1.43 -11.71 2.40
N ALA A 59 -0.78 -11.04 3.34
CA ALA A 59 0.30 -10.10 3.06
C ALA A 59 1.53 -10.71 2.35
N PRO A 60 2.04 -11.90 2.74
CA PRO A 60 3.20 -12.49 2.07
C PRO A 60 2.91 -12.96 0.64
N TYR A 61 1.65 -13.25 0.31
CA TYR A 61 1.25 -13.74 -1.02
C TYR A 61 0.77 -12.63 -1.95
N PHE A 62 0.20 -11.56 -1.41
CA PHE A 62 -0.38 -10.46 -2.17
C PHE A 62 0.20 -9.11 -1.74
N PRO A 63 1.47 -8.82 -2.11
CA PRO A 63 2.12 -7.56 -1.76
C PRO A 63 1.40 -6.36 -2.41
N PRO A 64 1.53 -5.15 -1.83
CA PRO A 64 0.87 -3.95 -2.37
C PRO A 64 1.39 -3.53 -3.75
N SER A 65 2.59 -3.98 -4.16
CA SER A 65 3.18 -3.74 -5.48
C SER A 65 2.47 -4.49 -6.61
N GLU A 66 1.74 -5.57 -6.31
CA GLU A 66 1.16 -6.47 -7.31
C GLU A 66 -0.36 -6.66 -7.12
N PRO A 67 -1.16 -5.59 -7.26
CA PRO A 67 -2.62 -5.67 -7.05
C PRO A 67 -3.32 -6.61 -8.03
N LEU A 68 -2.77 -6.76 -9.25
CA LEU A 68 -3.35 -7.60 -10.29
C LEU A 68 -3.39 -9.09 -9.90
N LYS A 69 -2.40 -9.58 -9.15
CA LYS A 69 -2.37 -10.99 -8.69
C LYS A 69 -3.60 -11.34 -7.87
N PHE A 70 -3.98 -10.45 -6.93
CA PHE A 70 -5.18 -10.66 -6.13
C PHE A 70 -6.45 -10.50 -6.96
N THR A 71 -6.52 -9.51 -7.86
CA THR A 71 -7.70 -9.32 -8.72
C THR A 71 -8.00 -10.56 -9.57
N ILE A 72 -6.97 -11.15 -10.19
CA ILE A 72 -7.10 -12.36 -11.01
C ILE A 72 -7.50 -13.56 -10.15
N ALA A 73 -6.78 -13.81 -9.05
CA ALA A 73 -7.07 -14.92 -8.16
C ALA A 73 -8.49 -14.81 -7.57
N HIS A 74 -8.88 -13.62 -7.11
CA HIS A 74 -10.19 -13.36 -6.54
C HIS A 74 -11.31 -13.59 -7.55
N ARG A 75 -11.09 -13.26 -8.82
CA ARG A 75 -12.08 -13.48 -9.88
C ARG A 75 -12.34 -14.97 -10.13
N ILE A 76 -11.32 -15.82 -10.02
CA ILE A 76 -11.41 -17.25 -10.33
C ILE A 76 -11.88 -18.06 -9.12
N PHE A 77 -11.25 -17.84 -7.96
CA PHE A 77 -11.46 -18.65 -6.76
C PHE A 77 -12.43 -18.00 -5.77
N GLY A 78 -12.60 -16.69 -5.83
CA GLY A 78 -13.29 -15.92 -4.79
C GLY A 78 -12.42 -15.70 -3.54
N ALA A 79 -12.70 -14.62 -2.80
CA ALA A 79 -11.96 -14.26 -1.59
C ALA A 79 -11.91 -15.38 -0.54
N SER A 80 -13.06 -16.01 -0.29
CA SER A 80 -13.23 -17.02 0.76
C SER A 80 -12.43 -18.29 0.48
N ASN A 81 -12.34 -18.70 -0.80
CA ASN A 81 -11.60 -19.91 -1.16
C ASN A 81 -10.09 -19.69 -1.07
N ILE A 82 -9.61 -18.49 -1.47
CA ILE A 82 -8.21 -18.10 -1.29
C ILE A 82 -7.82 -18.14 0.19
N ILE A 83 -8.65 -17.56 1.07
CA ILE A 83 -8.38 -17.54 2.51
C ILE A 83 -8.37 -18.97 3.07
N LYS A 84 -9.33 -19.81 2.70
CA LYS A 84 -9.35 -21.23 3.12
C LYS A 84 -8.08 -21.97 2.67
N LEU A 85 -7.67 -21.81 1.42
CA LEU A 85 -6.46 -22.46 0.89
C LEU A 85 -5.20 -22.04 1.65
N LEU A 86 -5.06 -20.74 1.95
CA LEU A 86 -3.91 -20.18 2.67
C LEU A 86 -3.94 -20.43 4.19
N GLN A 87 -5.06 -20.86 4.74
CA GLN A 87 -5.19 -21.24 6.16
C GLN A 87 -4.96 -22.74 6.40
N VAL A 88 -5.08 -23.56 5.35
CA VAL A 88 -4.83 -25.00 5.38
C VAL A 88 -3.37 -25.33 5.02
N SER A 89 -2.62 -24.37 4.48
CA SER A 89 -1.20 -24.47 4.09
C SER A 89 -0.23 -24.13 5.22
#